data_AF-A0A9X4IW61-F1
#
_entry.id   AF-A0A9X4IW61-F1
#
_cell.length_a   1.000
_cell.length_b   1.000
_cell.length_c   1.000
_cell.angle_alpha   90.00
_cell.angle_beta   90.00
_cell.angle_gamma   90.00
#
_symmetry.space_group_name_H-M   'P 1'
#
loop_
_entity.id
_entity.type
_entity.pdbx_description
1 polymer ?
#
loop_
_entity_poly.entity_id
_entity_poly.type
_entity_poly.pdbx_seq_one_letter_code
_entity_poly.pdbx_strand_id
1 'polypeptide(L)'
;MVDTSKPVVIEHQTNSNQSHEKKSSYIKDSASRILNIAQCHGLDALLQNEPPQKTPLDRALFRERQRKEQRQKNLEQILKLAHVSCKDETAGDPDQDWLHRFFDMAQDIHNSSMQRLWAQVLKREVTNPGSTSLKALQVLQDMTPKEAQILQRASSLACSFGSDNSRKLFVGVRASNGIFSLGKRNITFTINMGSFQLPYSSLLVLIELGLLHATELESGEIELEPALLLIYQGKNLSLQAMGKGVRLLYYRFSPTGNELCKLLGNKPNMQYYDQMVAVLSQKFTVQTEAAGNSFHHAV
;
A
#
# COMPACT_ATOMS: atom_id res chain seq x y z
N MET A 1 -13.15 0.06 -28.73
CA MET A 1 -14.04 0.78 -27.80
C MET A 1 -13.36 0.77 -26.45
N VAL A 2 -13.06 1.95 -25.90
CA VAL A 2 -12.13 2.13 -24.78
C VAL A 2 -12.90 2.03 -23.47
N ASP A 3 -12.73 0.91 -22.76
CA ASP A 3 -13.27 0.71 -21.42
C ASP A 3 -12.42 1.47 -20.39
N THR A 4 -12.99 2.54 -19.86
CA THR A 4 -12.42 3.36 -18.81
C THR A 4 -12.76 2.74 -17.45
N SER A 5 -11.81 2.03 -16.83
CA SER A 5 -11.97 1.54 -15.47
C SER A 5 -12.08 2.72 -14.49
N LYS A 6 -13.22 2.86 -13.81
CA LYS A 6 -13.41 3.91 -12.82
C LYS A 6 -12.47 3.71 -11.62
N PRO A 7 -11.70 4.73 -11.21
CA PRO A 7 -10.83 4.63 -10.04
C PRO A 7 -11.66 4.69 -8.75
N VAL A 8 -11.31 3.87 -7.77
CA VAL A 8 -11.80 4.03 -6.39
C VAL A 8 -11.02 5.19 -5.76
N VAL A 9 -11.59 6.39 -5.88
CA VAL A 9 -11.16 7.58 -5.14
C VAL A 9 -11.89 7.56 -3.80
N ILE A 10 -11.16 7.80 -2.70
CA ILE A 10 -11.77 8.04 -1.39
C ILE A 10 -12.22 9.50 -1.38
N GLU A 11 -13.41 9.77 -1.91
CA GLU A 11 -14.03 11.10 -1.85
C GLU A 11 -14.86 11.23 -0.57
N HIS A 12 -14.56 12.26 0.23
CA HIS A 12 -15.45 12.76 1.26
C HIS A 12 -16.53 13.61 0.59
N GLN A 13 -17.75 13.09 0.47
CA GLN A 13 -18.90 13.88 0.06
C GLN A 13 -19.20 14.94 1.13
N THR A 14 -18.97 16.21 0.80
CA THR A 14 -19.47 17.35 1.55
C THR A 14 -20.82 17.75 0.96
N ASN A 15 -21.89 17.11 1.42
CA ASN A 15 -23.24 17.57 1.14
C ASN A 15 -23.57 18.75 2.06
N SER A 16 -23.49 19.95 1.50
CA SER A 16 -24.13 21.15 2.02
C SER A 16 -25.63 21.05 1.76
N ASN A 17 -26.42 20.72 2.79
CA ASN A 17 -27.82 21.09 2.85
C ASN A 17 -28.15 21.59 4.25
N GLN A 18 -28.63 22.83 4.29
CA GLN A 18 -29.08 23.52 5.48
C GLN A 18 -30.39 22.88 5.97
N SER A 19 -30.34 22.26 7.14
CA SER A 19 -31.52 22.09 8.00
C SER A 19 -31.13 22.51 9.41
N HIS A 20 -31.91 23.43 9.96
CA HIS A 20 -31.81 23.89 11.33
C HIS A 20 -32.16 22.74 12.29
N GLU A 21 -31.18 21.92 12.65
CA GLU A 21 -31.26 21.11 13.86
C GLU A 21 -30.32 21.70 14.91
N LYS A 22 -30.91 22.09 16.04
CA LYS A 22 -30.19 22.45 17.26
C LYS A 22 -29.32 21.26 17.68
N LYS A 23 -28.07 21.23 17.22
CA LYS A 23 -27.05 20.33 17.77
C LYS A 23 -26.71 20.81 19.18
N SER A 24 -27.49 20.37 20.17
CA SER A 24 -26.98 20.31 21.53
C SER A 24 -25.79 19.37 21.50
N SER A 25 -24.57 19.92 21.59
CA SER A 25 -23.37 19.14 21.86
C SER A 25 -23.53 18.51 23.23
N TYR A 26 -24.18 17.35 23.30
CA TYR A 26 -24.22 16.54 24.51
C TYR A 26 -22.82 15.97 24.66
N ILE A 27 -21.91 16.74 25.28
CA ILE A 27 -20.60 16.24 25.69
C ILE A 27 -20.92 15.21 26.77
N LYS A 28 -21.05 13.94 26.37
CA LYS A 28 -21.09 12.83 27.32
C LYS A 28 -19.75 12.87 28.06
N ASP A 29 -19.79 13.01 29.38
CA ASP A 29 -18.57 12.98 30.17
C ASP A 29 -17.84 11.63 29.95
N SER A 30 -16.52 11.64 30.18
CA SER A 30 -15.67 10.46 29.94
C SER A 30 -16.10 9.25 30.78
N ALA A 31 -16.57 9.44 32.01
CA ALA A 31 -17.04 8.37 32.89
C ALA A 31 -18.35 7.76 32.36
N SER A 32 -19.31 8.59 31.92
CA SER A 32 -20.54 8.12 31.25
C SER A 32 -20.23 7.30 29.98
N ARG A 33 -19.20 7.68 29.22
CA ARG A 33 -18.76 6.93 28.04
C ARG A 33 -18.11 5.59 28.42
N ILE A 34 -17.25 5.57 29.45
CA ILE A 34 -16.64 4.35 29.99
C ILE A 34 -17.72 3.38 30.50
N LEU A 35 -18.71 3.90 31.23
CA LEU A 35 -19.82 3.10 31.74
C LEU A 35 -20.62 2.46 30.60
N ASN A 36 -20.92 3.22 29.54
CA ASN A 36 -21.62 2.69 28.37
C ASN A 36 -20.81 1.58 27.67
N ILE A 37 -19.50 1.78 27.48
CA ILE A 37 -18.61 0.75 26.92
C ILE A 37 -18.64 -0.51 27.79
N ALA A 38 -18.52 -0.35 29.11
CA ALA A 38 -18.56 -1.45 30.05
C ALA A 38 -19.89 -2.21 29.97
N GLN A 39 -21.03 -1.51 29.92
CA GLN A 39 -22.35 -2.10 29.78
C GLN A 39 -22.50 -2.89 28.47
N CYS A 40 -22.10 -2.30 27.33
CA CYS A 40 -22.15 -2.97 26.03
C CYS A 40 -21.35 -4.28 26.01
N HIS A 41 -20.27 -4.35 26.77
CA HIS A 41 -19.41 -5.53 26.88
C HIS A 41 -19.68 -6.40 28.12
N GLY A 42 -20.68 -6.11 28.96
CA GLY A 42 -20.89 -6.85 30.22
C GLY A 42 -19.67 -6.81 31.16
N LEU A 43 -19.00 -5.67 31.25
CA LEU A 43 -17.81 -5.36 32.05
C LEU A 43 -18.08 -4.32 33.14
N ASP A 44 -19.33 -4.03 33.39
CA ASP A 44 -19.84 -2.96 34.25
C ASP A 44 -20.08 -3.37 35.71
N ALA A 45 -19.80 -4.64 36.06
CA ALA A 45 -20.09 -5.19 37.38
C ALA A 45 -19.48 -4.44 38.58
N LEU A 46 -18.37 -3.71 38.38
CA LEU A 46 -17.72 -2.89 39.40
C LEU A 46 -17.98 -1.39 39.24
N LEU A 47 -18.71 -1.00 38.18
CA LEU A 47 -19.05 0.38 37.88
C LEU A 47 -20.50 0.73 38.28
N GLN A 48 -21.29 -0.28 38.62
CA GLN A 48 -22.66 -0.14 39.09
C GLN A 48 -22.71 -0.05 40.62
N ASN A 49 -23.68 0.69 41.14
CA ASN A 49 -23.95 0.76 42.57
C ASN A 49 -24.67 -0.49 43.10
N GLU A 50 -25.36 -1.21 42.22
CA GLU A 50 -26.09 -2.43 42.54
C GLU A 50 -25.25 -3.68 42.23
N PRO A 51 -25.46 -4.79 42.98
CA PRO A 51 -24.78 -6.04 42.69
C PRO A 51 -25.18 -6.54 41.30
N PRO A 52 -24.24 -7.11 40.52
CA PRO A 52 -24.53 -7.52 39.16
C PRO A 52 -25.51 -8.69 39.13
N GLN A 53 -26.55 -8.57 38.31
CA GLN A 53 -27.60 -9.61 38.18
C GLN A 53 -27.10 -10.92 37.56
N LYS A 54 -26.08 -10.85 36.70
CA LYS A 54 -25.50 -12.02 36.01
C LYS A 54 -24.21 -12.47 36.68
N THR A 55 -23.89 -13.76 36.62
CA THR A 55 -22.60 -14.25 37.13
C THR A 55 -21.43 -13.77 36.26
N PRO A 56 -20.19 -13.77 36.77
CA PRO A 56 -19.01 -13.51 35.93
C PRO A 56 -18.90 -14.44 34.72
N LEU A 57 -19.29 -15.71 34.86
CA LEU A 57 -19.30 -16.70 33.78
C LEU A 57 -20.30 -16.32 32.68
N ASP A 58 -21.52 -15.93 33.04
CA ASP A 58 -22.55 -15.52 32.06
C ASP A 58 -22.11 -14.31 31.24
N ARG A 59 -21.47 -13.33 31.89
CA ARG A 59 -20.93 -12.14 31.20
C ARG A 59 -19.75 -12.49 30.28
N ALA A 60 -18.90 -13.44 30.69
CA ALA A 60 -17.81 -13.92 29.84
C ALA A 60 -18.33 -14.66 28.61
N LEU A 61 -19.30 -15.57 28.78
CA LEU A 61 -19.95 -16.30 27.68
C LEU A 61 -20.66 -15.37 26.71
N PHE A 62 -21.34 -14.33 27.22
CA PHE A 62 -21.95 -13.30 26.40
C PHE A 62 -20.93 -12.59 25.50
N ARG A 63 -19.81 -12.12 26.06
CA ARG A 63 -18.73 -11.49 25.29
C ARG A 63 -18.12 -12.43 24.25
N GLU A 64 -17.92 -13.69 24.61
CA GLU A 64 -17.35 -14.68 23.69
C GLU A 64 -18.26 -14.93 22.50
N ARG A 65 -19.58 -15.09 22.73
CA ARG A 65 -20.57 -15.25 21.67
C ARG A 65 -20.59 -14.06 20.73
N GLN A 66 -20.63 -12.83 21.28
CA GLN A 66 -20.59 -11.62 20.46
C GLN A 66 -19.31 -11.53 19.61
N ARG A 67 -18.15 -11.84 20.20
CA ARG A 67 -16.87 -11.82 19.47
C ARG A 67 -16.87 -12.83 18.32
N LYS A 68 -17.36 -14.05 18.55
CA LYS A 68 -17.49 -15.08 17.51
C LYS A 68 -18.41 -14.64 16.38
N GLU A 69 -19.57 -14.07 16.71
CA GLU A 69 -20.50 -13.53 15.72
C GLU A 69 -19.88 -12.40 14.88
N GLN A 70 -19.19 -11.46 15.53
CA GLN A 70 -18.54 -10.34 14.85
C GLN A 70 -17.42 -10.80 13.92
N ARG A 71 -16.60 -11.77 14.36
CA ARG A 71 -15.54 -12.40 13.56
C ARG A 71 -16.12 -13.11 12.33
N GLN A 72 -17.20 -13.87 12.50
CA GLN A 72 -17.89 -14.53 11.40
C GLN A 72 -18.37 -13.52 10.35
N LYS A 73 -19.12 -12.49 10.78
CA LYS A 73 -19.60 -11.42 9.88
C LYS A 73 -18.46 -10.71 9.15
N ASN A 74 -17.32 -10.55 9.81
CA ASN A 74 -16.17 -9.92 9.21
C ASN A 74 -15.55 -10.78 8.09
N LEU A 75 -15.37 -12.08 8.33
CA LEU A 75 -14.90 -13.02 7.30
C LEU A 75 -15.83 -13.06 6.10
N GLU A 76 -17.14 -13.16 6.34
CA GLU A 76 -18.16 -13.14 5.29
C GLU A 76 -18.12 -11.84 4.48
N GLN A 77 -17.92 -10.70 5.14
CA GLN A 77 -17.78 -9.40 4.47
C GLN A 77 -16.53 -9.34 3.59
N ILE A 78 -15.39 -9.85 4.06
CA ILE A 78 -14.14 -9.92 3.27
C ILE A 78 -14.33 -10.84 2.06
N LEU A 79 -14.92 -12.01 2.25
CA LEU A 79 -15.24 -12.96 1.17
C LEU A 79 -16.18 -12.34 0.14
N LYS A 80 -17.22 -11.65 0.58
CA LYS A 80 -18.15 -10.92 -0.30
C LYS A 80 -17.42 -9.87 -1.13
N LEU A 81 -16.56 -9.06 -0.50
CA LEU A 81 -15.77 -8.04 -1.20
C LEU A 81 -14.80 -8.66 -2.22
N ALA A 82 -14.16 -9.78 -1.86
CA ALA A 82 -13.25 -10.49 -2.75
C ALA A 82 -14.02 -11.02 -3.97
N HIS A 83 -15.13 -11.71 -3.74
CA HIS A 83 -15.99 -12.26 -4.78
C HIS A 83 -16.49 -11.20 -5.76
N VAL A 84 -16.98 -10.06 -5.27
CA VAL A 84 -17.44 -8.93 -6.12
C VAL A 84 -16.32 -8.36 -6.98
N SER A 85 -15.06 -8.48 -6.55
CA SER A 85 -13.90 -8.00 -7.29
C SER A 85 -13.33 -9.00 -8.30
N CYS A 86 -13.77 -10.26 -8.26
CA CYS A 86 -13.40 -11.29 -9.23
C CYS A 86 -14.04 -10.99 -10.59
N LYS A 87 -13.36 -11.44 -11.65
CA LYS A 87 -13.80 -11.35 -13.05
C LYS A 87 -13.61 -12.73 -13.70
N ASP A 88 -13.74 -12.83 -15.02
CA ASP A 88 -13.43 -14.03 -15.81
C ASP A 88 -11.90 -14.25 -15.88
N GLU A 89 -11.31 -14.56 -14.74
CA GLU A 89 -9.88 -14.80 -14.54
C GLU A 89 -9.67 -16.27 -14.15
N THR A 90 -8.58 -16.89 -14.61
CA THR A 90 -8.22 -18.25 -14.17
C THR A 90 -7.95 -18.25 -12.66
N ALA A 91 -8.52 -19.22 -11.96
CA ALA A 91 -8.35 -19.41 -10.53
C ALA A 91 -7.60 -20.72 -10.25
N GLY A 92 -6.83 -20.72 -9.16
CA GLY A 92 -6.28 -21.90 -8.53
C GLY A 92 -6.66 -21.93 -7.05
N ASP A 93 -6.41 -23.06 -6.41
CA ASP A 93 -6.67 -23.22 -4.98
C ASP A 93 -5.47 -22.69 -4.17
N PRO A 94 -5.70 -21.74 -3.24
CA PRO A 94 -4.69 -21.36 -2.26
C PRO A 94 -4.28 -22.55 -1.40
N ASP A 95 -3.05 -22.51 -0.90
CA ASP A 95 -2.57 -23.46 0.10
C ASP A 95 -3.47 -23.46 1.35
N GLN A 96 -3.78 -24.63 1.88
CA GLN A 96 -4.73 -24.79 3.00
C GLN A 96 -4.19 -24.18 4.30
N ASP A 97 -2.89 -24.32 4.57
CA ASP A 97 -2.27 -23.73 5.75
C ASP A 97 -2.25 -22.21 5.63
N TRP A 98 -1.96 -21.68 4.44
CA TRP A 98 -2.07 -20.26 4.15
C TRP A 98 -3.50 -19.76 4.38
N LEU A 99 -4.51 -20.47 3.87
CA LEU A 99 -5.91 -20.06 3.97
C LEU A 99 -6.39 -20.06 5.44
N HIS A 100 -5.99 -21.06 6.23
CA HIS A 100 -6.26 -21.09 7.67
C HIS A 100 -5.66 -19.85 8.36
N ARG A 101 -4.38 -19.55 8.09
CA ARG A 101 -3.69 -18.38 8.66
C ARG A 101 -4.33 -17.07 8.21
N PHE A 102 -4.74 -16.97 6.95
CA PHE A 102 -5.44 -15.82 6.41
C PHE A 102 -6.73 -15.56 7.20
N PHE A 103 -7.58 -16.57 7.40
CA PHE A 103 -8.83 -16.40 8.14
C PHE A 103 -8.61 -16.08 9.62
N ASP A 104 -7.61 -16.71 10.26
CA ASP A 104 -7.24 -16.41 11.64
C ASP A 104 -6.89 -14.94 11.87
N MET A 105 -6.23 -14.31 10.90
CA MET A 105 -5.84 -12.90 10.97
C MET A 105 -6.97 -11.97 10.53
N ALA A 106 -7.63 -12.30 9.42
CA ALA A 106 -8.67 -11.49 8.79
C ALA A 106 -9.90 -11.28 9.70
N GLN A 107 -10.23 -12.26 10.54
CA GLN A 107 -11.42 -12.23 11.41
C GLN A 107 -11.45 -11.03 12.37
N ASP A 108 -10.30 -10.46 12.73
CA ASP A 108 -10.19 -9.31 13.64
C ASP A 108 -10.10 -7.94 12.91
N ILE A 109 -10.15 -7.92 11.58
CA ILE A 109 -10.04 -6.69 10.77
C ILE A 109 -11.40 -6.00 10.57
N HIS A 110 -11.75 -5.05 11.42
CA HIS A 110 -13.09 -4.42 11.37
C HIS A 110 -13.18 -3.13 10.54
N ASN A 111 -12.05 -2.54 10.15
CA ASN A 111 -12.06 -1.31 9.35
C ASN A 111 -12.42 -1.61 7.89
N SER A 112 -13.43 -0.93 7.34
CA SER A 112 -13.93 -1.21 5.98
C SER A 112 -12.89 -1.02 4.87
N SER A 113 -11.95 -0.07 5.01
CA SER A 113 -10.88 0.12 4.04
C SER A 113 -9.87 -1.02 4.09
N MET A 114 -9.55 -1.50 5.31
CA MET A 114 -8.68 -2.66 5.49
C MET A 114 -9.36 -3.94 4.99
N GLN A 115 -10.66 -4.15 5.25
CA GLN A 115 -11.41 -5.28 4.71
C GLN A 115 -11.32 -5.38 3.18
N ARG A 116 -11.36 -4.25 2.46
CA ARG A 116 -11.16 -4.23 1.00
C ARG A 116 -9.75 -4.64 0.59
N LEU A 117 -8.73 -4.23 1.36
CA LEU A 117 -7.35 -4.62 1.10
C LEU A 117 -7.14 -6.12 1.36
N TRP A 118 -7.69 -6.66 2.44
CA TRP A 118 -7.70 -8.09 2.73
C TRP A 118 -8.46 -8.90 1.67
N ALA A 119 -9.57 -8.36 1.16
CA ALA A 119 -10.29 -8.97 0.04
C ALA A 119 -9.46 -9.02 -1.26
N GLN A 120 -8.69 -7.97 -1.56
CA GLN A 120 -7.76 -7.95 -2.69
C GLN A 120 -6.62 -8.95 -2.52
N VAL A 121 -6.11 -9.13 -1.30
CA VAL A 121 -5.11 -10.16 -0.99
C VAL A 121 -5.66 -11.54 -1.29
N LEU A 122 -6.85 -11.86 -0.79
CA LEU A 122 -7.49 -13.16 -1.04
C LEU A 122 -7.74 -13.39 -2.53
N LYS A 123 -8.29 -12.39 -3.24
CA LYS A 123 -8.48 -12.47 -4.69
C LYS A 123 -7.15 -12.80 -5.38
N ARG A 124 -6.08 -12.08 -5.06
CA ARG A 124 -4.77 -12.25 -5.70
C ARG A 124 -4.20 -13.65 -5.42
N GLU A 125 -4.35 -14.16 -4.21
CA GLU A 125 -3.91 -15.52 -3.87
C GLU A 125 -4.70 -16.59 -4.62
N VAL A 126 -6.02 -16.42 -4.81
CA VAL A 126 -6.83 -17.33 -5.63
C VAL A 126 -6.45 -17.26 -7.11
N THR A 127 -6.19 -16.08 -7.67
CA THR A 127 -5.79 -15.95 -9.08
C THR A 127 -4.34 -16.38 -9.35
N ASN A 128 -3.48 -16.29 -8.34
CA ASN A 128 -2.07 -16.63 -8.43
C ASN A 128 -1.58 -17.17 -7.07
N PRO A 129 -1.78 -18.47 -6.80
CA PRO A 129 -1.35 -19.08 -5.54
C PRO A 129 0.16 -18.91 -5.28
N GLY A 130 0.54 -18.65 -4.03
CA GLY A 130 1.91 -18.36 -3.61
C GLY A 130 2.35 -16.91 -3.83
N SER A 131 1.43 -16.00 -4.17
CA SER A 131 1.76 -14.61 -4.48
C SER A 131 1.90 -13.69 -3.28
N THR A 132 1.33 -14.10 -2.13
CA THR A 132 1.39 -13.36 -0.86
C THR A 132 1.96 -14.25 0.25
N SER A 133 3.09 -13.86 0.83
CA SER A 133 3.68 -14.61 1.95
C SER A 133 2.94 -14.39 3.28
N LEU A 134 3.08 -15.33 4.22
CA LEU A 134 2.58 -15.16 5.60
C LEU A 134 3.20 -13.93 6.30
N LYS A 135 4.44 -13.57 5.97
CA LYS A 135 5.10 -12.36 6.49
C LYS A 135 4.37 -11.10 6.03
N ALA A 136 3.91 -11.08 4.77
CA ALA A 136 3.11 -9.97 4.25
C ALA A 136 1.75 -9.87 4.94
N LEU A 137 1.11 -11.00 5.27
CA LEU A 137 -0.14 -11.02 6.04
C LEU A 137 0.06 -10.48 7.47
N GLN A 138 1.15 -10.85 8.15
CA GLN A 138 1.47 -10.33 9.48
C GLN A 138 1.64 -8.81 9.48
N VAL A 139 2.44 -8.28 8.56
CA VAL A 139 2.62 -6.82 8.44
C VAL A 139 1.30 -6.13 8.11
N LEU A 140 0.45 -6.74 7.27
CA LEU A 140 -0.85 -6.19 6.94
C LEU A 140 -1.83 -6.21 8.12
N GLN A 141 -1.74 -7.21 9.00
CA GLN A 141 -2.56 -7.34 10.21
C GLN A 141 -2.28 -6.21 11.21
N ASP A 142 -0.99 -5.88 11.40
CA ASP A 142 -0.56 -4.86 12.36
C ASP A 142 -0.72 -3.43 11.81
N MET A 143 -1.04 -3.29 10.53
CA MET A 143 -1.13 -2.02 9.84
C MET A 143 -2.42 -1.27 10.13
N THR A 144 -2.30 0.00 10.53
CA THR A 144 -3.41 0.94 10.61
C THR A 144 -3.87 1.38 9.21
N PRO A 145 -5.11 1.88 9.05
CA PRO A 145 -5.57 2.43 7.77
C PRO A 145 -4.70 3.57 7.23
N LYS A 146 -4.07 4.35 8.11
CA LYS A 146 -3.18 5.45 7.72
C LYS A 146 -1.87 4.93 7.12
N GLU A 147 -1.29 3.90 7.72
CA GLU A 147 -0.09 3.24 7.21
C GLU A 147 -0.35 2.56 5.86
N ALA A 148 -1.51 1.92 5.70
CA ALA A 148 -1.93 1.36 4.42
C ALA A 148 -2.04 2.42 3.31
N GLN A 149 -2.52 3.62 3.64
CA GLN A 149 -2.53 4.75 2.70
C GLN A 149 -1.13 5.23 2.34
N ILE A 150 -0.20 5.25 3.31
CA ILE A 150 1.20 5.60 3.05
C ILE A 150 1.82 4.59 2.08
N LEU A 151 1.61 3.28 2.31
CA LEU A 151 2.05 2.24 1.39
C LEU A 151 1.44 2.41 0.00
N GLN A 152 0.15 2.74 -0.09
CA GLN A 152 -0.52 2.98 -1.36
C GLN A 152 0.10 4.15 -2.14
N ARG A 153 0.44 5.23 -1.45
CA ARG A 153 1.15 6.37 -2.05
C ARG A 153 2.55 5.96 -2.49
N ALA A 154 3.31 5.27 -1.66
CA ALA A 154 4.65 4.82 -2.03
C ALA A 154 4.60 3.86 -3.25
N SER A 155 3.65 2.93 -3.26
CA SER A 155 3.46 2.00 -4.38
C SER A 155 3.06 2.68 -5.69
N SER A 156 2.42 3.86 -5.64
CA SER A 156 2.06 4.61 -6.86
C SER A 156 3.25 5.31 -7.50
N LEU A 157 4.29 5.61 -6.72
CA LEU A 157 5.54 6.25 -7.16
C LEU A 157 6.65 5.23 -7.49
N ALA A 158 6.43 3.95 -7.17
CA ALA A 158 7.43 2.92 -7.35
C ALA A 158 7.74 2.62 -8.83
N CYS A 159 9.01 2.41 -9.11
CA CYS A 159 9.51 1.91 -10.40
C CYS A 159 10.41 0.69 -10.18
N SER A 160 10.83 0.03 -11.25
CA SER A 160 11.87 -0.98 -11.22
C SER A 160 12.88 -0.70 -12.33
N PHE A 161 14.16 -0.91 -12.02
CA PHE A 161 15.26 -0.80 -12.97
C PHE A 161 16.42 -1.66 -12.49
N GLY A 162 17.34 -1.95 -13.42
CA GLY A 162 18.49 -2.82 -13.18
C GLY A 162 18.16 -4.30 -13.34
N SER A 163 19.01 -5.17 -12.80
CA SER A 163 18.90 -6.63 -12.97
C SER A 163 17.80 -7.28 -12.14
N ASP A 164 17.25 -6.58 -11.15
CA ASP A 164 16.15 -7.12 -10.34
C ASP A 164 14.81 -6.40 -10.57
N ASN A 165 13.74 -7.19 -10.54
CA ASN A 165 12.37 -6.71 -10.63
C ASN A 165 11.85 -6.18 -9.28
N SER A 166 12.74 -5.77 -8.38
CA SER A 166 12.32 -5.13 -7.13
C SER A 166 11.85 -3.71 -7.40
N ARG A 167 10.75 -3.34 -6.75
CA ARG A 167 10.22 -1.99 -6.69
C ARG A 167 11.18 -1.12 -5.88
N LYS A 168 11.36 0.10 -6.38
CA LYS A 168 12.25 1.12 -5.87
C LYS A 168 11.52 2.46 -5.89
N LEU A 169 11.73 3.28 -4.87
CA LEU A 169 11.33 4.68 -4.88
C LEU A 169 12.50 5.49 -5.43
N PHE A 170 12.40 5.92 -6.68
CA PHE A 170 13.42 6.76 -7.29
C PHE A 170 13.39 8.16 -6.67
N VAL A 171 14.55 8.65 -6.22
CA VAL A 171 14.65 9.97 -5.56
C VAL A 171 15.57 10.93 -6.27
N GLY A 172 16.40 10.47 -7.22
CA GLY A 172 17.26 11.38 -7.96
C GLY A 172 18.36 10.73 -8.79
N VAL A 173 19.20 11.57 -9.39
CA VAL A 173 20.38 11.20 -10.17
C VAL A 173 21.61 11.88 -9.59
N ARG A 174 22.68 11.13 -9.40
CA ARG A 174 24.01 11.65 -9.07
C ARG A 174 24.93 11.50 -10.28
N ALA A 175 25.66 12.54 -10.63
CA ALA A 175 26.63 12.52 -11.72
C ALA A 175 27.95 13.12 -11.24
N SER A 176 29.06 12.42 -11.48
CA SER A 176 30.40 12.96 -11.27
C SER A 176 30.97 13.47 -12.59
N ASN A 177 31.21 14.76 -12.70
CA ASN A 177 31.92 15.32 -13.85
C ASN A 177 33.42 15.41 -13.51
N GLY A 178 34.29 14.77 -14.30
CA GLY A 178 35.74 14.93 -14.18
C GLY A 178 36.53 14.14 -15.21
N ILE A 179 37.22 14.84 -16.12
CA ILE A 179 38.18 14.26 -17.08
C ILE A 179 39.57 14.12 -16.42
N PHE A 180 39.86 14.90 -15.37
CA PHE A 180 41.11 14.86 -14.60
C PHE A 180 40.82 14.77 -13.09
N SER A 181 41.65 14.03 -12.35
CA SER A 181 41.42 13.68 -10.94
C SER A 181 41.46 14.86 -9.94
N LEU A 182 41.82 16.06 -10.38
CA LEU A 182 41.85 17.28 -9.57
C LEU A 182 40.51 18.03 -9.67
N GLY A 183 39.51 17.54 -8.93
CA GLY A 183 38.25 18.27 -8.70
C GLY A 183 36.99 17.64 -9.27
N LYS A 184 36.75 16.34 -9.03
CA LYS A 184 35.45 15.72 -9.30
C LYS A 184 34.33 16.51 -8.60
N ARG A 185 33.55 17.27 -9.37
CA ARG A 185 32.34 17.93 -8.86
C ARG A 185 31.17 16.97 -9.05
N ASN A 186 30.63 16.51 -7.93
CA ASN A 186 29.42 15.70 -7.93
C ASN A 186 28.22 16.65 -7.99
N ILE A 187 27.38 16.46 -9.00
CA ILE A 187 26.10 17.16 -9.16
C ILE A 187 25.00 16.14 -8.84
N THR A 188 24.04 16.54 -8.02
CA THR A 188 22.89 15.68 -7.68
C THR A 188 21.60 16.42 -8.04
N PHE A 189 20.71 15.72 -8.76
CA PHE A 189 19.36 16.18 -9.09
C PHE A 189 18.37 15.33 -8.30
N THR A 190 17.54 15.95 -7.46
CA THR A 190 16.63 15.24 -6.55
C THR A 190 15.17 15.54 -6.84
N ILE A 191 14.30 14.59 -6.54
CA ILE A 191 12.85 14.74 -6.53
C ILE A 191 12.39 15.01 -5.09
N ASN A 192 11.59 16.05 -4.90
CA ASN A 192 10.93 16.28 -3.62
C ASN A 192 9.73 15.34 -3.46
N MET A 193 9.94 14.20 -2.79
CA MET A 193 8.89 13.20 -2.53
C MET A 193 7.71 13.76 -1.72
N GLY A 194 7.93 14.81 -0.92
CA GLY A 194 6.89 15.48 -0.16
C GLY A 194 5.79 16.09 -1.03
N SER A 195 6.14 16.58 -2.22
CA SER A 195 5.18 17.10 -3.21
C SER A 195 4.17 16.05 -3.68
N PHE A 196 4.48 14.77 -3.51
CA PHE A 196 3.64 13.63 -3.89
C PHE A 196 3.04 12.91 -2.69
N GLN A 197 2.86 13.63 -1.58
CA GLN A 197 2.29 13.11 -0.33
C GLN A 197 3.10 11.98 0.31
N LEU A 198 4.41 11.92 0.00
CA LEU A 198 5.36 10.98 0.57
C LEU A 198 6.54 11.72 1.23
N PRO A 199 6.31 12.52 2.29
CA PRO A 199 7.37 13.15 3.06
C PRO A 199 8.25 12.11 3.75
N TYR A 200 9.42 12.53 4.24
CA TYR A 200 10.37 11.62 4.91
C TYR A 200 9.77 10.87 6.10
N SER A 201 8.86 11.50 6.87
CA SER A 201 8.12 10.82 7.95
C SER A 201 7.32 9.61 7.46
N SER A 202 6.79 9.65 6.24
CA SER A 202 6.11 8.52 5.62
C SER A 202 7.09 7.39 5.25
N LEU A 203 8.33 7.72 4.86
CA LEU A 203 9.37 6.72 4.62
C LEU A 203 9.77 6.02 5.92
N LEU A 204 9.91 6.77 7.03
CA LEU A 204 10.21 6.20 8.34
C LEU A 204 9.16 5.19 8.79
N VAL A 205 7.88 5.49 8.58
CA VAL A 205 6.78 4.55 8.84
C VAL A 205 6.93 3.26 8.02
N LEU A 206 7.26 3.36 6.72
CA LEU A 206 7.47 2.17 5.89
C LEU A 206 8.71 1.37 6.29
N ILE A 207 9.73 2.02 6.82
CA ILE A 207 10.93 1.38 7.35
C ILE A 207 10.59 0.63 8.65
N GLU A 208 9.84 1.26 9.56
CA GLU A 208 9.39 0.66 10.82
C GLU A 208 8.51 -0.56 10.60
N LEU A 209 7.62 -0.51 9.61
CA LEU A 209 6.80 -1.65 9.16
C LEU A 209 7.61 -2.73 8.42
N GLY A 210 8.91 -2.52 8.19
CA GLY A 210 9.77 -3.46 7.46
C GLY A 210 9.46 -3.56 5.97
N LEU A 211 8.76 -2.58 5.38
CA LEU A 211 8.37 -2.56 3.96
C LEU A 211 9.43 -1.88 3.08
N LEU A 212 10.27 -1.02 3.65
CA LEU A 212 11.34 -0.31 2.97
C LEU A 212 12.66 -0.52 3.70
N HIS A 213 13.76 -0.67 2.96
CA HIS A 213 15.09 -0.64 3.57
C HIS A 213 15.43 0.77 4.06
N ALA A 214 16.09 0.86 5.22
CA ALA A 214 16.31 2.13 5.93
C ALA A 214 17.27 3.10 5.22
N THR A 215 18.16 2.57 4.38
CA THR A 215 19.21 3.34 3.72
C THR A 215 18.77 3.81 2.34
N GLU A 216 19.00 5.09 2.03
CA GLU A 216 19.05 5.54 0.65
C GLU A 216 20.21 4.83 -0.06
N LEU A 217 19.92 4.23 -1.20
CA LEU A 217 20.86 3.49 -2.01
C LEU A 217 21.22 4.27 -3.26
N GLU A 218 22.41 3.98 -3.76
CA GLU A 218 22.90 4.45 -5.04
C GLU A 218 23.13 3.25 -5.94
N SER A 219 22.74 3.35 -7.22
CA SER A 219 23.00 2.29 -8.19
C SER A 219 24.50 2.16 -8.46
N GLY A 220 24.89 1.07 -9.11
CA GLY A 220 26.14 1.07 -9.87
C GLY A 220 26.18 2.21 -10.89
N GLU A 221 27.38 2.51 -11.39
CA GLU A 221 27.52 3.41 -12.53
C GLU A 221 26.74 2.86 -13.73
N ILE A 222 25.88 3.70 -14.31
CA ILE A 222 25.09 3.31 -15.47
C ILE A 222 25.99 3.39 -16.71
N GLU A 223 26.05 2.29 -17.45
CA GLU A 223 26.82 2.19 -18.67
C GLU A 223 26.24 3.10 -19.76
N LEU A 224 27.10 3.51 -20.70
CA LEU A 224 26.65 4.27 -21.87
C LEU A 224 25.77 3.39 -22.76
N GLU A 225 26.19 2.14 -22.99
CA GLU A 225 25.44 1.15 -23.75
C GLU A 225 25.55 -0.21 -23.03
N PRO A 226 24.46 -0.99 -22.93
CA PRO A 226 23.13 -0.72 -23.48
C PRO A 226 22.32 0.28 -22.63
N ALA A 227 21.23 0.82 -23.19
CA ALA A 227 20.31 1.67 -22.46
C ALA A 227 19.68 0.92 -21.27
N LEU A 228 19.58 1.60 -20.12
CA LEU A 228 18.95 1.04 -18.92
C LEU A 228 17.43 1.07 -19.08
N LEU A 229 16.79 -0.10 -18.97
CA LEU A 229 15.34 -0.18 -18.88
C LEU A 229 14.86 0.18 -17.47
N LEU A 230 14.02 1.20 -17.39
CA LEU A 230 13.25 1.57 -16.20
C LEU A 230 11.76 1.36 -16.49
N ILE A 231 11.08 0.62 -15.63
CA ILE A 231 9.65 0.35 -15.72
C ILE A 231 8.95 1.12 -14.61
N TYR A 232 8.08 2.05 -14.97
CA TYR A 232 7.26 2.80 -14.03
C TYR A 232 5.79 2.48 -14.23
N GLN A 233 5.19 1.78 -13.27
CA GLN A 233 3.75 1.51 -13.23
C GLN A 233 3.21 0.94 -14.57
N GLY A 234 4.00 0.07 -15.22
CA GLY A 234 3.69 -0.54 -16.53
C GLY A 234 4.17 0.23 -17.76
N LYS A 235 4.77 1.41 -17.60
CA LYS A 235 5.39 2.18 -18.69
C LYS A 235 6.89 1.89 -18.77
N ASN A 236 7.37 1.53 -19.94
CA ASN A 236 8.78 1.29 -20.20
C ASN A 236 9.49 2.59 -20.63
N LEU A 237 10.61 2.87 -19.98
CA LEU A 237 11.49 4.00 -20.21
C LEU A 237 12.88 3.45 -20.52
N SER A 238 13.39 3.71 -21.72
CA SER A 238 14.77 3.41 -22.10
C SER A 238 15.64 4.62 -21.80
N LEU A 239 16.64 4.43 -20.93
CA LEU A 239 17.52 5.48 -20.43
C LEU A 239 18.92 5.33 -21.01
N GLN A 240 19.26 6.15 -22.00
CA GLN A 240 20.59 6.20 -22.59
C GLN A 240 21.44 7.23 -21.85
N ALA A 241 22.49 6.80 -21.15
CA ALA A 241 23.34 7.72 -20.38
C ALA A 241 24.08 8.70 -21.31
N MET A 242 24.08 9.99 -20.96
CA MET A 242 24.77 11.03 -21.74
C MET A 242 26.28 11.11 -21.44
N GLY A 243 26.76 10.41 -20.42
CA GLY A 243 28.14 10.44 -19.97
C GLY A 243 28.42 9.40 -18.88
N LYS A 244 29.70 9.22 -18.55
CA LYS A 244 30.15 8.32 -17.48
C LYS A 244 29.88 8.92 -16.09
N GLY A 245 29.93 8.09 -15.07
CA GLY A 245 29.81 8.48 -13.67
C GLY A 245 28.39 8.87 -13.24
N VAL A 246 27.37 8.45 -13.99
CA VAL A 246 25.95 8.68 -13.67
C VAL A 246 25.41 7.51 -12.87
N ARG A 247 24.69 7.80 -11.78
CA ARG A 247 24.09 6.83 -10.86
C ARG A 247 22.70 7.29 -10.44
N LEU A 248 21.82 6.34 -10.16
CA LEU A 248 20.45 6.58 -9.69
C LEU A 248 20.39 6.47 -8.17
N LEU A 249 19.66 7.37 -7.53
CA LEU A 249 19.40 7.37 -6.10
C LEU A 249 17.99 6.85 -5.83
N TYR A 250 17.86 5.94 -4.87
CA TYR A 250 16.57 5.31 -4.59
C TYR A 250 16.48 4.71 -3.18
N TYR A 251 15.25 4.53 -2.70
CA TYR A 251 14.97 3.58 -1.61
C TYR A 251 14.46 2.28 -2.19
N ARG A 252 14.82 1.15 -1.58
CA ARG A 252 14.43 -0.19 -2.04
C ARG A 252 13.35 -0.77 -1.13
N PHE A 253 12.29 -1.32 -1.71
CA PHE A 253 11.31 -2.09 -0.96
C PHE A 253 11.90 -3.44 -0.52
N SER A 254 11.55 -3.87 0.70
CA SER A 254 11.86 -5.21 1.19
C SER A 254 11.11 -6.27 0.36
N PRO A 255 11.42 -7.58 0.49
CA PRO A 255 10.63 -8.63 -0.16
C PRO A 255 9.14 -8.52 0.16
N THR A 256 8.79 -8.28 1.42
CA THR A 256 7.42 -8.06 1.87
C THR A 256 6.81 -6.79 1.29
N GLY A 257 7.56 -5.67 1.27
CA GLY A 257 7.11 -4.44 0.61
C GLY A 257 6.83 -4.61 -0.88
N ASN A 258 7.65 -5.41 -1.56
CA ASN A 258 7.47 -5.75 -2.98
C ASN A 258 6.19 -6.55 -3.22
N GLU A 259 5.94 -7.57 -2.42
CA GLU A 259 4.72 -8.38 -2.49
C GLU A 259 3.48 -7.52 -2.31
N LEU A 260 3.46 -6.68 -1.27
CA LEU A 260 2.32 -5.82 -0.99
C LEU A 260 2.10 -4.74 -2.06
N CYS A 261 3.15 -4.11 -2.56
CA CYS A 261 3.02 -3.14 -3.65
C CYS A 261 2.47 -3.78 -4.93
N LYS A 262 2.81 -5.06 -5.21
CA LYS A 262 2.21 -5.79 -6.34
C LYS A 262 0.70 -6.01 -6.17
N LEU A 263 0.19 -6.18 -4.94
CA LEU A 263 -1.25 -6.32 -4.67
C LEU A 263 -2.03 -5.06 -5.06
N LEU A 264 -1.42 -3.88 -4.86
CA LEU A 264 -2.06 -2.60 -5.09
C LEU A 264 -2.21 -2.23 -6.57
N GLY A 265 -1.55 -2.99 -7.45
CA GLY A 265 -1.59 -2.83 -8.89
C GLY A 265 -0.91 -1.56 -9.41
N ASN A 266 -1.13 -1.26 -10.68
CA ASN A 266 -0.59 -0.08 -11.33
C ASN A 266 -1.58 1.08 -11.19
N LYS A 267 -1.17 2.12 -10.46
CA LYS A 267 -1.90 3.38 -10.30
C LYS A 267 -0.89 4.50 -10.48
N PRO A 268 -0.59 4.90 -11.72
CA PRO A 268 0.49 5.85 -11.98
C PRO A 268 0.15 7.23 -11.42
N ASN A 269 1.10 7.84 -10.70
CA ASN A 269 1.07 9.27 -10.42
C ASN A 269 1.73 10.01 -11.59
N MET A 270 0.94 10.73 -12.40
CA MET A 270 1.44 11.39 -13.60
C MET A 270 2.29 12.63 -13.29
N GLN A 271 1.98 13.36 -12.23
CA GLN A 271 2.80 14.52 -11.81
C GLN A 271 4.20 14.08 -11.38
N TYR A 272 4.29 12.97 -10.63
CA TYR A 272 5.56 12.37 -10.27
C TYR A 272 6.30 11.83 -11.49
N TYR A 273 5.58 11.19 -12.42
CA TYR A 273 6.16 10.70 -13.67
C TYR A 273 6.82 11.84 -14.45
N ASP A 274 6.14 12.97 -14.61
CA ASP A 274 6.67 14.12 -15.34
C ASP A 274 7.94 14.68 -14.66
N GLN A 275 7.93 14.80 -13.32
CA GLN A 275 9.11 15.25 -12.57
C GLN A 275 10.26 14.24 -12.65
N MET A 276 9.96 12.94 -12.59
CA MET A 276 10.94 11.87 -12.74
C MET A 276 11.60 11.92 -14.11
N VAL A 277 10.83 12.04 -15.18
CA VAL A 277 11.36 12.20 -16.55
C VAL A 277 12.20 13.47 -16.65
N ALA A 278 11.75 14.60 -16.10
CA ALA A 278 12.52 15.85 -16.13
C ALA A 278 13.88 15.75 -15.41
N VAL A 279 13.94 15.03 -14.28
CA VAL A 279 15.18 14.77 -13.54
C VAL A 279 16.09 13.80 -14.29
N LEU A 280 15.53 12.72 -14.87
CA LEU A 280 16.30 11.77 -15.67
C LEU A 280 16.89 12.44 -16.93
N SER A 281 16.12 13.29 -17.61
CA SER A 281 16.55 14.01 -18.81
C SER A 281 17.74 14.96 -18.61
N GLN A 282 18.15 15.24 -17.36
CA GLN A 282 19.37 16.00 -17.07
C GLN A 282 20.66 15.23 -17.43
N LYS A 283 20.60 13.89 -17.42
CA LYS A 283 21.77 13.01 -17.63
C LYS A 283 21.51 11.80 -18.52
N PHE A 284 20.27 11.62 -18.97
CA PHE A 284 19.86 10.54 -19.85
C PHE A 284 19.07 11.08 -21.03
N THR A 285 19.28 10.53 -22.22
CA THR A 285 18.27 10.61 -23.28
C THR A 285 17.20 9.59 -22.96
N VAL A 286 15.99 10.05 -22.66
CA VAL A 286 14.86 9.20 -22.25
C VAL A 286 13.97 8.92 -23.45
N GLN A 287 13.79 7.64 -23.80
CA GLN A 287 12.82 7.20 -24.79
C GLN A 287 11.68 6.46 -24.09
N THR A 288 10.45 6.85 -24.38
CA THR A 288 9.26 6.19 -23.86
C THR A 288 8.71 5.27 -24.94
N GLU A 289 8.55 3.98 -24.66
CA GLU A 289 7.77 3.15 -25.58
C GLU A 289 6.32 3.63 -25.53
N ALA A 290 5.81 4.11 -26.67
CA ALA A 290 4.37 4.29 -26.84
C ALA A 290 3.73 2.91 -26.66
N ALA A 291 2.68 2.80 -25.83
CA ALA A 291 1.98 1.56 -25.59
C ALA A 291 1.57 0.93 -26.94
N GLY A 292 2.33 -0.06 -27.39
CA GLY A 292 2.02 -0.82 -28.59
C GLY A 292 0.79 -1.66 -28.29
N ASN A 293 -0.31 -1.40 -29.02
CA ASN A 293 -1.39 -2.36 -29.18
C ASN A 293 -0.81 -3.62 -29.84
N SER A 294 -0.32 -4.57 -29.05
CA SER A 294 -0.09 -5.94 -29.52
C SER A 294 -1.29 -6.78 -29.09
N PHE A 295 -2.38 -6.65 -29.84
CA PHE A 295 -3.38 -7.71 -29.93
C PHE A 295 -2.70 -8.91 -30.60
N HIS A 296 -2.16 -9.83 -29.81
CA HIS A 296 -1.88 -11.16 -30.32
C HIS A 296 -3.21 -11.90 -30.43
N HIS A 297 -3.79 -11.87 -31.63
CA HIS A 297 -4.60 -12.99 -32.10
C HIS A 297 -3.67 -14.20 -32.18
N ALA A 298 -3.98 -15.24 -31.43
CA ALA A 298 -3.51 -16.60 -31.70
C ALA A 298 -4.74 -17.48 -31.86
N VAL A 299 -4.71 -18.23 -32.95
CA VAL A 299 -5.66 -19.24 -33.44
C VAL A 299 -5.80 -20.39 -32.45
#